data_AF-A0A4R6ASD5-F1
#
_entry.id   AF-A0A4R6ASD5-F1
#
_cell.length_a   1.000
_cell.length_b   1.000
_cell.length_c   1.000
_cell.angle_alpha   90.00
_cell.angle_beta   90.00
_cell.angle_gamma   90.00
#
_symmetry.space_group_name_H-M   'P 1'
#
loop_
_entity.id
_entity.type
_entity.pdbx_description
1 polymer ?
#
loop_
_entity_poly.entity_id
_entity_poly.type
_entity_poly.pdbx_seq_one_letter_code
_entity_poly.pdbx_strand_id
1 'polypeptide(L)'
;MTLAVTALSVLAFLVAFQALGIVAKAREAIETSRQTARVMGDTTLDDDAKEAAVQNAAKTLMIGFGGLVLRIVGILGAAYVPIFLADALGIVPQDTTLGFMLRIDVILASTVIVIAGVWLLARMRR
;
A
#
# COMPACT_ATOMS: atom_id res chain seq x y z
N MET A 1 14.38 1.34 23.66
CA MET A 1 13.59 0.16 23.22
C MET A 1 12.47 0.56 22.26
N THR A 2 11.69 1.60 22.55
CA THR A 2 10.62 2.11 21.65
C THR A 2 11.09 2.42 20.23
N LEU A 3 12.27 3.03 20.07
CA LEU A 3 12.89 3.29 18.76
C LEU A 3 13.14 2.00 17.95
N ALA A 4 13.63 0.94 18.60
CA ALA A 4 13.94 -0.31 17.93
C ALA A 4 12.67 -1.02 17.45
N VAL A 5 11.62 -1.06 18.30
CA VAL A 5 10.30 -1.60 17.95
C VAL A 5 9.69 -0.78 16.81
N THR A 6 9.77 0.55 16.88
CA THR A 6 9.29 1.44 15.81
C THR A 6 10.02 1.19 14.49
N ALA A 7 11.35 1.10 14.52
CA ALA A 7 12.14 0.81 13.33
C ALA A 7 11.78 -0.56 12.73
N LEU A 8 11.57 -1.58 13.58
CA LEU A 8 11.14 -2.91 13.14
C LEU A 8 9.75 -2.88 12.50
N SER A 9 8.80 -2.13 13.06
CA SER A 9 7.48 -1.91 12.46
C SER A 9 7.54 -1.21 11.11
N VAL A 10 8.39 -0.18 10.97
CA VAL A 10 8.62 0.50 9.69
C VAL A 10 9.23 -0.47 8.67
N LEU A 11 10.21 -1.28 9.07
CA LEU A 11 10.80 -2.27 8.18
C LEU A 11 9.78 -3.34 7.76
N ALA A 12 8.97 -3.86 8.70
CA ALA A 12 7.91 -4.81 8.41
C ALA A 12 6.88 -4.22 7.44
N PHE A 13 6.50 -2.95 7.62
CA PHE A 13 5.66 -2.21 6.67
C PHE A 13 6.28 -2.17 5.28
N LEU A 14 7.55 -1.78 5.15
CA LEU A 14 8.23 -1.67 3.85
C LEU A 14 8.32 -3.01 3.13
N VAL A 15 8.70 -4.06 3.87
CA VAL A 15 8.80 -5.43 3.33
C VAL A 15 7.43 -5.91 2.87
N ALA A 16 6.38 -5.74 3.69
CA ALA A 16 5.02 -6.13 3.32
C ALA A 16 4.49 -5.31 2.13
N PHE A 17 4.74 -4.01 2.12
CA PHE A 17 4.34 -3.11 1.03
C PHE A 17 4.95 -3.53 -0.31
N GLN A 18 6.24 -3.89 -0.30
CA GLN A 18 6.92 -4.39 -1.47
C GLN A 18 6.45 -5.79 -1.87
N ALA A 19 6.39 -6.73 -0.92
CA ALA A 19 6.03 -8.13 -1.18
C ALA A 19 4.60 -8.29 -1.70
N LEU A 20 3.65 -7.49 -1.19
CA LEU A 20 2.25 -7.55 -1.62
C LEU A 20 1.98 -6.84 -2.96
N GLY A 21 2.99 -6.15 -3.52
CA GLY A 21 2.95 -5.61 -4.87
C GLY A 21 1.83 -4.59 -5.10
N ILE A 22 1.45 -3.84 -4.06
CA ILE A 22 0.26 -2.97 -4.08
C ILE A 22 0.32 -1.93 -5.21
N VAL A 23 1.51 -1.41 -5.52
CA VAL A 23 1.73 -0.43 -6.60
C VAL A 23 1.39 -1.03 -7.96
N ALA A 24 1.77 -2.28 -8.23
CA ALA A 24 1.47 -2.93 -9.50
C ALA A 24 -0.05 -3.12 -9.66
N LYS A 25 -0.74 -3.58 -8.60
CA LYS A 25 -2.19 -3.75 -8.62
C LYS A 25 -2.97 -2.44 -8.74
N ALA A 26 -2.49 -1.37 -8.10
CA ALA A 26 -3.07 -0.05 -8.28
C ALA A 26 -2.93 0.44 -9.74
N ARG A 27 -1.78 0.18 -10.38
CA ARG A 27 -1.56 0.52 -11.80
C ARG A 27 -2.47 -0.26 -12.73
N GLU A 28 -2.67 -1.56 -12.48
CA GLU A 28 -3.62 -2.38 -13.25
C GLU A 28 -5.04 -1.79 -13.20
N ALA A 29 -5.52 -1.42 -12.01
CA ALA A 29 -6.84 -0.80 -11.86
C ALA A 29 -6.96 0.55 -12.61
N ILE A 30 -5.93 1.41 -12.51
CA ILE A 30 -5.89 2.68 -13.25
C ILE A 30 -5.93 2.42 -14.77
N GLU A 31 -5.20 1.43 -15.26
CA GLU A 31 -5.18 1.09 -16.68
C GLU A 31 -6.54 0.56 -17.15
N THR A 32 -7.20 -0.29 -16.36
CA THR A 32 -8.58 -0.73 -16.64
C THR A 32 -9.52 0.48 -16.76
N SER A 33 -9.49 1.42 -15.81
CA SER A 33 -10.33 2.62 -15.89
C SER A 33 -10.04 3.47 -17.14
N ARG A 34 -8.76 3.62 -17.51
CA ARG A 34 -8.37 4.35 -18.73
C ARG A 34 -8.86 3.66 -20.00
N GLN A 35 -8.77 2.34 -20.06
CA GLN A 35 -9.27 1.56 -21.20
C GLN A 35 -10.78 1.70 -21.34
N THR A 36 -11.54 1.63 -20.24
CA THR A 36 -12.99 1.84 -20.27
C THR A 36 -13.37 3.24 -20.76
N ALA A 37 -12.65 4.27 -20.32
CA ALA A 37 -12.87 5.64 -20.81
C ALA A 37 -12.64 5.76 -22.32
N ARG A 38 -11.66 5.03 -22.87
CA ARG A 38 -11.42 4.98 -24.32
C ARG A 38 -12.56 4.29 -25.06
N VAL A 39 -13.05 3.16 -24.55
CA VAL A 39 -14.19 2.42 -25.16
C VAL A 39 -15.45 3.28 -25.23
N MET A 40 -15.74 4.04 -24.17
CA MET A 40 -16.89 4.96 -24.17
C MET A 40 -16.79 6.05 -25.24
N GLY A 41 -15.58 6.48 -25.58
CA GLY A 41 -15.32 7.48 -26.61
C GLY A 41 -15.21 6.92 -28.04
N ASP A 42 -15.24 5.60 -28.21
CA ASP A 42 -15.09 4.97 -29.52
C ASP A 42 -16.39 5.05 -30.32
N THR A 43 -16.37 5.74 -31.46
CA THR A 43 -17.54 5.90 -32.33
C THR A 43 -17.77 4.72 -33.26
N THR A 44 -16.83 3.76 -33.31
CA THR A 44 -16.91 2.57 -34.17
C THR A 44 -17.61 1.38 -33.51
N LEU A 45 -17.85 1.46 -32.19
CA LEU A 45 -18.58 0.46 -31.41
C LEU A 45 -20.06 0.84 -31.29
N ASP A 46 -20.92 -0.17 -31.37
CA ASP A 46 -22.33 -0.03 -31.02
C ASP A 46 -22.53 0.10 -29.49
N ASP A 47 -23.73 0.50 -29.09
CA ASP A 47 -24.04 0.75 -27.68
C ASP A 47 -24.00 -0.54 -26.84
N ASP A 48 -24.40 -1.68 -27.41
CA ASP A 48 -24.39 -2.98 -26.74
C ASP A 48 -22.95 -3.44 -26.42
N ALA A 49 -22.01 -3.28 -27.36
CA ALA A 49 -20.61 -3.60 -27.17
C ALA A 49 -19.96 -2.68 -26.12
N LYS A 50 -20.33 -1.39 -26.11
CA LYS A 50 -19.88 -0.44 -25.08
C LYS A 50 -20.40 -0.85 -23.71
N GLU A 51 -21.68 -1.18 -23.59
CA GLU A 51 -22.27 -1.60 -22.34
C GLU A 51 -21.57 -2.85 -21.80
N ALA A 52 -21.39 -3.88 -22.63
CA ALA A 52 -20.70 -5.11 -22.24
C ALA A 52 -19.26 -4.85 -21.76
N ALA A 53 -18.53 -3.97 -22.45
CA ALA A 53 -17.17 -3.60 -22.05
C ALA A 53 -17.13 -2.85 -20.70
N VAL A 54 -18.07 -1.92 -20.47
CA VAL A 54 -18.20 -1.18 -19.21
C VAL A 54 -18.56 -2.13 -18.06
N GLN A 55 -19.51 -3.04 -18.27
CA GLN A 55 -19.90 -4.01 -17.25
C GLN A 55 -18.72 -4.92 -16.87
N ASN A 56 -17.94 -5.38 -17.86
CA ASN A 56 -16.75 -6.19 -17.60
C ASN A 56 -15.68 -5.42 -16.84
N ALA A 57 -15.44 -4.16 -17.21
CA ALA A 57 -14.51 -3.29 -16.48
C ALA A 57 -14.96 -3.04 -15.04
N ALA A 58 -16.25 -2.81 -14.81
CA ALA A 58 -16.80 -2.63 -13.47
C ALA A 58 -16.56 -3.86 -12.58
N LYS A 59 -16.77 -5.08 -13.12
CA LYS A 59 -16.45 -6.33 -12.42
C LYS A 59 -14.96 -6.44 -12.08
N THR A 60 -14.09 -6.18 -13.05
CA THR A 60 -12.62 -6.20 -12.85
C THR A 60 -12.18 -5.19 -11.78
N LEU A 61 -12.71 -3.97 -11.80
CA LEU A 61 -12.42 -2.94 -10.81
C LEU A 61 -12.93 -3.31 -9.42
N MET A 62 -14.12 -3.92 -9.32
CA MET A 62 -14.67 -4.37 -8.04
C MET A 62 -13.80 -5.48 -7.40
N ILE A 63 -13.36 -6.45 -8.21
CA ILE A 63 -12.43 -7.50 -7.76
C ILE A 63 -11.08 -6.89 -7.37
N GLY A 64 -10.58 -5.96 -8.19
CA GLY A 64 -9.34 -5.22 -7.92
C GLY A 64 -9.39 -4.44 -6.62
N PHE A 65 -10.52 -3.78 -6.34
CA PHE A 65 -10.75 -3.06 -5.09
C PHE A 65 -10.66 -3.99 -3.88
N GLY A 66 -11.39 -5.12 -3.88
CA GLY A 66 -11.30 -6.10 -2.79
C GLY A 66 -9.88 -6.61 -2.58
N GLY A 67 -9.17 -6.88 -3.68
CA GLY A 67 -7.76 -7.27 -3.65
C GLY A 67 -6.83 -6.20 -3.08
N LEU A 68 -7.08 -4.92 -3.33
CA LEU A 68 -6.31 -3.80 -2.77
C LEU A 68 -6.61 -3.63 -1.27
N VAL A 69 -7.87 -3.71 -0.86
CA VAL A 69 -8.27 -3.63 0.56
C VAL A 69 -7.56 -4.72 1.36
N LEU A 70 -7.59 -5.98 0.91
CA LEU A 70 -6.93 -7.08 1.60
C LEU A 70 -5.40 -6.87 1.71
N ARG A 71 -4.77 -6.31 0.67
CA ARG A 71 -3.35 -5.97 0.70
C ARG A 71 -3.05 -4.87 1.71
N ILE A 72 -3.87 -3.80 1.75
CA ILE A 72 -3.70 -2.72 2.73
C ILE A 72 -3.83 -3.27 4.15
N VAL A 73 -4.86 -4.07 4.42
CA VAL A 73 -5.04 -4.73 5.72
C VAL A 73 -3.83 -5.59 6.05
N GLY A 74 -3.32 -6.38 5.10
CA GLY A 74 -2.12 -7.20 5.28
C GLY A 74 -0.86 -6.38 5.59
N ILE A 75 -0.65 -5.26 4.91
CA ILE A 75 0.50 -4.36 5.14
C ILE A 75 0.41 -3.73 6.54
N LEU A 76 -0.75 -3.20 6.90
CA LEU A 76 -0.97 -2.58 8.22
C LEU A 76 -0.86 -3.62 9.33
N GLY A 77 -1.41 -4.81 9.13
CA GLY A 77 -1.27 -5.94 10.05
C GLY A 77 0.20 -6.32 10.24
N ALA A 78 0.98 -6.45 9.16
CA ALA A 78 2.40 -6.74 9.24
C ALA A 78 3.19 -5.66 9.99
N ALA A 79 2.87 -4.39 9.80
CA ALA A 79 3.48 -3.28 10.53
C ALA A 79 3.14 -3.28 12.03
N TYR A 80 1.93 -3.76 12.37
CA TYR A 80 1.45 -3.86 13.74
C TYR A 80 2.04 -5.05 14.51
N VAL A 81 2.38 -6.15 13.83
CA VAL A 81 2.92 -7.38 14.46
C VAL A 81 4.11 -7.09 15.39
N PRO A 82 5.14 -6.31 15.02
CA PRO A 82 6.24 -6.01 15.95
C PRO A 82 5.82 -5.25 17.20
N ILE A 83 4.82 -4.37 17.11
CA ILE A 83 4.28 -3.61 18.25
C ILE A 83 3.56 -4.56 19.19
N PHE A 84 2.68 -5.40 18.64
CA PHE A 84 1.93 -6.39 19.41
C PHE A 84 2.86 -7.39 20.11
N LEU A 85 3.87 -7.90 19.41
CA LEU A 85 4.84 -8.82 20.02
C LEU A 85 5.68 -8.15 21.11
N ALA A 86 6.09 -6.88 20.92
CA ALA A 86 6.84 -6.15 21.93
C ALA A 86 6.03 -5.91 23.20
N ASP A 87 4.73 -5.65 23.07
CA ASP A 87 3.80 -5.51 24.19
C ASP A 87 3.55 -6.85 24.89
N ALA A 88 3.25 -7.91 24.13
CA ALA A 88 3.02 -9.26 24.66
C ALA A 88 4.24 -9.84 25.40
N LEU A 89 5.45 -9.48 24.98
CA LEU A 89 6.70 -9.86 25.64
C LEU A 89 7.08 -8.94 26.81
N GLY A 90 6.29 -7.91 27.09
CA GLY A 90 6.55 -6.93 28.16
C GLY A 90 7.76 -6.03 27.91
N ILE A 91 8.20 -5.87 26.65
CA ILE A 91 9.38 -5.08 26.28
C ILE A 91 9.05 -3.59 26.31
N VAL A 92 7.98 -3.19 25.63
CA VAL A 92 7.48 -1.79 25.59
C VAL A 92 5.96 -1.83 25.47
N PRO A 93 5.21 -1.07 26.29
CA PRO A 93 3.77 -0.98 26.16
C PRO A 93 3.34 -0.47 24.78
N GLN A 94 2.26 -1.05 24.24
CA GLN A 94 1.70 -0.67 22.94
C GLN A 94 1.42 0.85 22.87
N ASP A 95 0.77 1.42 23.87
CA ASP A 95 0.40 2.84 23.91
C ASP A 95 1.63 3.76 23.85
N THR A 96 2.74 3.34 24.46
CA THR A 96 4.00 4.10 24.40
C THR A 96 4.56 4.13 22.98
N THR A 97 4.51 2.99 22.30
CA THR A 97 5.03 2.87 20.93
C THR A 97 4.15 3.62 19.93
N LEU A 98 2.83 3.46 20.03
CA LEU A 98 1.88 4.18 19.18
C LEU A 98 1.94 5.70 19.43
N GLY A 99 1.98 6.12 20.70
CA GLY A 99 2.13 7.52 21.07
C GLY A 99 3.42 8.12 20.50
N PHE A 100 4.52 7.36 20.49
CA PHE A 100 5.77 7.78 19.86
C PHE A 100 5.63 7.89 18.33
N MET A 101 5.04 6.90 17.67
CA MET A 101 4.87 6.88 16.21
C MET A 101 3.95 8.00 15.68
N LEU A 102 2.97 8.45 16.48
CA LEU A 102 2.04 9.51 16.10
C LEU A 102 2.61 10.92 16.24
N ARG A 103 3.82 11.07 16.81
CA ARG A 103 4.45 12.39 16.90
C ARG A 103 4.88 12.88 15.52
N ILE A 104 4.63 14.16 15.25
CA ILE A 104 4.92 14.78 13.96
C ILE A 104 6.41 14.69 13.58
N ASP A 105 7.31 14.82 14.55
CA ASP A 105 8.76 14.72 14.32
C ASP A 105 9.17 13.31 13.87
N VAL A 106 8.56 12.27 14.45
CA VAL A 106 8.81 10.87 14.08
C VAL A 106 8.25 10.55 12.69
N ILE A 107 7.05 11.04 12.37
CA ILE A 107 6.44 10.86 11.05
C ILE A 107 7.31 11.52 9.96
N LEU A 108 7.75 12.76 10.18
CA LEU A 108 8.59 13.48 9.24
C LEU A 108 9.96 12.81 9.08
N ALA A 109 10.63 12.50 10.19
CA ALA A 109 11.96 11.89 10.17
C ALA A 109 11.92 10.52 9.46
N SER A 110 10.97 9.65 9.82
CA SER A 110 10.84 8.33 9.20
C SER A 110 10.54 8.41 7.70
N THR A 111 9.65 9.32 7.29
CA THR A 111 9.32 9.54 5.87
C THR A 111 10.56 9.98 5.08
N VAL A 112 11.31 10.97 5.58
CA VAL A 112 12.55 11.45 4.94
C VAL A 112 13.58 10.32 4.84
N ILE A 113 13.80 9.56 5.91
CA ILE A 113 14.75 8.44 5.94
C ILE A 113 14.38 7.37 4.90
N VAL A 114 13.11 6.99 4.83
CA VAL A 114 12.63 5.98 3.88
C VAL A 114 12.80 6.47 2.44
N ILE A 115 12.38 7.70 2.14
CA ILE A 115 12.50 8.27 0.80
C ILE A 115 13.98 8.35 0.39
N ALA A 116 14.84 8.88 1.25
CA ALA A 116 16.28 8.97 0.99
C ALA A 116 16.91 7.59 0.79
N GLY A 117 16.54 6.60 1.62
CA GLY A 117 17.01 5.22 1.50
C GLY A 117 16.59 4.58 0.18
N VAL A 118 15.32 4.70 -0.20
CA VAL A 118 14.82 4.17 -1.49
C VAL A 118 15.48 4.87 -2.67
N TRP A 119 15.65 6.20 -2.61
CA TRP A 119 16.33 6.98 -3.65
C TRP A 119 17.78 6.54 -3.84
N LEU A 120 18.51 6.34 -2.74
CA LEU A 120 19.91 5.92 -2.77
C LEU A 120 20.06 4.49 -3.30
N LEU A 121 19.19 3.56 -2.87
CA LEU A 121 19.13 2.20 -3.41
C LEU A 121 18.81 2.18 -4.91
N ALA A 122 17.87 3.03 -5.35
CA ALA A 122 17.54 3.16 -6.76
C ALA A 122 18.71 3.73 -7.58
N ARG A 123 19.50 4.65 -7.00
CA ARG A 123 20.69 5.21 -7.62
C ARG A 123 21.83 4.20 -7.75
N MET A 124 22.05 3.35 -6.75
CA MET A 124 23.10 2.32 -6.78
C MET A 124 22.81 1.17 -7.75
N ARG A 125 21.54 0.95 -8.10
CA ARG A 125 21.12 -0.08 -9.07
C ARG A 125 21.18 0.39 -10.54
N ARG A 126 21.50 1.66 -10.78
CA ARG A 126 21.72 2.23 -12.13
C ARG A 126 23.22 2.33 -12.39
#